data_AF-A0A7U0N7I9-F1
#
_entry.id   AF-A0A7U0N7I9-F1
#
_cell.length_a   1.000
_cell.length_b   1.000
_cell.length_c   1.000
_cell.angle_alpha   90.00
_cell.angle_beta   90.00
_cell.angle_gamma   90.00
#
_symmetry.space_group_name_H-M   'P 1'
#
loop_
_entity.id
_entity.type
_entity.pdbx_description
1 polymer ?
#
loop_
_entity_poly.entity_id
_entity_poly.type
_entity_poly.pdbx_seq_one_letter_code
_entity_poly.pdbx_strand_id
1 'polypeptide(L)'
;MALLRLIILSGSLLVATSTLAASPVQMRFDSACDFSKLNIILKDPVNPDNVQLDVELQPQAAQRLAATTTGNNIGKTLVTVINGIPVNSATLRSELKVTALSIMTDGPTAQKLFPSLLNKSCGSKQK
;
A
#
# COMPACT_ATOMS: atom_id res chain seq x y z
N MET A 1 -27.69 -9.80 -65.62
CA MET A 1 -26.32 -10.26 -65.28
C MET A 1 -25.48 -9.05 -64.91
N ALA A 2 -24.60 -9.22 -63.91
CA ALA A 2 -23.59 -8.29 -63.38
C ALA A 2 -24.13 -7.09 -62.56
N LEU A 3 -24.24 -7.24 -61.23
CA LEU A 3 -23.22 -7.07 -60.17
C LEU A 3 -22.97 -5.59 -59.81
N LEU A 4 -23.43 -5.14 -58.63
CA LEU A 4 -22.62 -4.99 -57.39
C LEU A 4 -21.64 -3.79 -57.54
N ARG A 5 -21.64 -2.76 -56.69
CA ARG A 5 -21.25 -2.82 -55.28
C ARG A 5 -21.71 -1.58 -54.51
N LEU A 6 -22.53 -1.83 -53.50
CA LEU A 6 -22.83 -0.90 -52.41
C LEU A 6 -21.67 -0.98 -51.41
N ILE A 7 -20.80 0.02 -51.36
CA ILE A 7 -19.73 0.09 -50.36
C ILE A 7 -20.32 0.79 -49.12
N ILE A 8 -20.86 -0.01 -48.20
CA ILE A 8 -21.23 0.44 -46.86
C ILE A 8 -19.93 0.58 -46.06
N LEU A 9 -19.57 1.82 -45.76
CA LEU A 9 -18.41 2.18 -44.94
C LEU A 9 -18.75 1.92 -43.46
N SER A 10 -18.53 0.70 -43.00
CA SER A 10 -18.65 0.34 -41.58
C SER A 10 -17.45 0.88 -40.79
N GLY A 11 -17.55 2.12 -40.32
CA GLY A 11 -16.57 2.72 -39.42
C GLY A 11 -16.68 2.10 -38.02
N SER A 12 -15.77 1.17 -37.70
CA SER A 12 -15.63 0.62 -36.35
C SER A 12 -15.18 1.72 -35.39
N LEU A 13 -16.09 2.20 -34.54
CA LEU A 13 -15.79 3.12 -33.45
C LEU A 13 -15.04 2.34 -32.34
N LEU A 14 -13.71 2.39 -32.38
CA LEU A 14 -12.87 1.96 -31.27
C LEU A 14 -13.00 2.99 -30.14
N VAL A 15 -13.89 2.71 -29.18
CA VAL A 15 -13.91 3.44 -27.90
C VAL A 15 -12.67 3.02 -27.13
N ALA A 16 -11.59 3.81 -27.25
CA ALA A 16 -10.43 3.69 -26.38
C ALA A 16 -10.85 4.13 -24.97
N THR A 17 -11.26 3.17 -24.13
CA THR A 17 -11.43 3.43 -22.70
C THR A 17 -10.05 3.61 -22.08
N SER A 18 -9.57 4.85 -22.05
CA SER A 18 -8.42 5.21 -21.23
C SER A 18 -8.80 5.01 -19.77
N THR A 19 -8.40 3.88 -19.19
CA THR A 19 -8.52 3.64 -17.75
C THR A 19 -7.62 4.67 -17.05
N LEU A 20 -8.20 5.76 -16.57
CA LEU A 20 -7.53 6.70 -15.67
C LEU A 20 -7.13 5.90 -14.42
N ALA A 21 -5.86 5.52 -14.32
CA ALA A 21 -5.34 4.81 -13.16
C ALA A 21 -5.54 5.71 -11.94
N ALA A 22 -6.33 5.24 -10.97
CA ALA A 22 -6.57 5.98 -9.75
C ALA A 22 -5.26 6.19 -8.98
N SER A 23 -5.02 7.42 -8.50
CA SER A 23 -3.82 7.74 -7.73
C SER A 23 -3.71 6.86 -6.47
N PRO A 24 -2.50 6.38 -6.14
CA PRO A 24 -2.28 5.57 -4.94
C PRO A 24 -2.55 6.39 -3.67
N VAL A 25 -3.08 5.71 -2.66
CA VAL A 25 -3.27 6.24 -1.31
C VAL A 25 -2.05 5.84 -0.48
N GLN A 26 -1.49 6.75 0.30
CA GLN A 26 -0.35 6.45 1.16
C GLN A 26 -0.76 6.38 2.63
N MET A 27 -0.35 5.32 3.32
CA MET A 27 -0.37 5.25 4.77
C MET A 27 1.05 5.42 5.30
N ARG A 28 1.28 6.49 6.06
CA ARG A 28 2.60 6.82 6.62
C ARG A 28 2.62 6.54 8.11
N PHE A 29 3.59 5.73 8.53
CA PHE A 29 3.87 5.44 9.93
C PHE A 29 5.25 5.97 10.32
N ASP A 30 5.35 6.50 11.53
CA ASP A 30 6.60 6.67 12.25
C ASP A 30 6.71 5.55 13.29
N SER A 31 7.68 4.65 13.16
CA SER A 31 7.73 3.45 14.00
C SER A 31 7.93 3.76 15.48
N ALA A 32 8.56 4.89 15.82
CA ALA A 32 8.78 5.28 17.21
C ALA A 32 7.52 5.87 17.85
N CYS A 33 6.70 6.56 17.07
CA CYS A 33 5.48 7.20 17.56
C CYS A 33 4.22 6.37 17.39
N ASP A 34 4.13 5.58 16.32
CA ASP A 34 2.89 4.95 15.88
C ASP A 34 2.78 3.48 16.25
N PHE A 35 3.90 2.81 16.57
CA PHE A 35 3.89 1.40 16.94
C PHE A 35 4.01 1.26 18.45
N SER A 36 3.04 0.59 19.06
CA SER A 36 3.09 0.22 20.48
C SER A 36 3.87 -1.08 20.69
N LYS A 37 3.85 -1.98 19.70
CA LYS A 37 4.70 -3.17 19.62
C LYS A 37 5.10 -3.44 18.17
N LEU A 38 6.26 -4.05 18.00
CA LEU A 38 6.80 -4.48 16.71
C LEU A 38 7.45 -5.85 16.89
N ASN A 39 6.99 -6.83 16.13
CA ASN A 39 7.64 -8.12 15.95
C ASN A 39 8.13 -8.23 14.50
N ILE A 40 9.31 -8.82 14.31
CA ILE A 40 9.93 -8.94 12.99
C ILE A 40 10.32 -10.38 12.74
N ILE A 41 9.82 -10.92 11.63
CA ILE A 41 10.09 -12.28 11.17
C ILE A 41 11.03 -12.17 9.98
N LEU A 42 12.29 -12.54 10.19
CA LEU A 42 13.37 -12.47 9.21
C LEU A 42 13.52 -13.71 8.34
N LYS A 43 13.08 -14.86 8.85
CA LYS A 43 13.26 -16.17 8.22
C LYS A 43 11.93 -16.89 8.29
N ASP A 44 11.24 -16.90 7.17
CA ASP A 44 10.01 -17.67 6.97
C ASP A 44 10.29 -18.76 5.92
N PRO A 45 10.14 -20.06 6.26
CA PRO A 45 10.33 -21.13 5.28
C PRO A 45 9.32 -21.05 4.11
N VAL A 46 8.18 -20.38 4.30
CA VAL A 46 7.16 -20.20 3.26
C VAL A 46 7.50 -19.01 2.36
N ASN A 47 8.11 -17.96 2.90
CA ASN A 47 8.46 -16.73 2.19
C ASN A 47 9.92 -16.34 2.44
N PRO A 48 10.90 -17.11 1.93
CA PRO A 48 12.31 -16.96 2.31
C PRO A 48 12.94 -15.62 1.93
N ASP A 49 12.38 -14.94 0.92
CA ASP A 49 12.90 -13.66 0.41
C ASP A 49 12.23 -12.42 1.05
N ASN A 50 11.22 -12.65 1.89
CA ASN A 50 10.43 -11.58 2.51
C ASN A 50 10.69 -11.49 4.01
N VAL A 51 10.59 -10.26 4.50
CA VAL A 51 10.54 -9.94 5.93
C VAL A 51 9.12 -9.53 6.27
N GLN A 52 8.56 -10.15 7.31
CA GLN A 52 7.26 -9.77 7.84
C GLN A 52 7.43 -8.91 9.09
N LEU A 53 6.71 -7.79 9.14
CA LEU A 53 6.59 -6.92 10.29
C LEU A 53 5.17 -7.02 10.82
N ASP A 54 5.03 -7.57 12.02
CA ASP A 54 3.75 -7.58 12.74
C ASP A 54 3.76 -6.43 13.75
N VAL A 55 2.85 -5.49 13.57
CA VAL A 55 2.81 -4.24 14.34
C VAL A 55 1.50 -4.15 15.12
N GLU A 56 1.61 -3.78 16.39
CA GLU A 56 0.48 -3.20 17.12
C GLU A 56 0.59 -1.68 17.01
N LEU A 57 -0.52 -1.04 16.64
CA LEU A 57 -0.61 0.39 16.44
C LEU A 57 -1.01 1.09 17.73
N GLN A 58 -0.44 2.27 17.95
CA GLN A 58 -0.96 3.23 18.91
C GLN A 58 -2.37 3.69 18.47
N PRO A 59 -3.25 4.07 19.42
CA PRO A 59 -4.64 4.44 19.09
C PRO A 59 -4.75 5.53 18.02
N GLN A 60 -3.89 6.56 18.07
CA GLN A 60 -3.91 7.64 17.09
C GLN A 60 -3.52 7.13 15.68
N ALA A 61 -2.58 6.20 15.57
CA ALA A 61 -2.17 5.62 14.31
C ALA A 61 -3.27 4.72 13.71
N ALA A 62 -3.94 3.92 14.55
CA ALA A 62 -5.09 3.11 14.13
C ALA A 62 -6.25 3.97 13.63
N GLN A 63 -6.54 5.10 14.28
CA GLN A 63 -7.54 6.07 13.81
C GLN A 63 -7.17 6.66 12.45
N ARG A 64 -5.91 7.05 12.25
CA ARG A 64 -5.43 7.55 10.95
C ARG A 64 -5.56 6.49 9.86
N LEU A 65 -5.18 5.24 10.14
CA LEU A 65 -5.35 4.12 9.22
C LEU A 65 -6.82 3.95 8.78
N ALA A 66 -7.75 3.95 9.75
CA ALA A 66 -9.18 3.84 9.47
C ALA A 66 -9.68 5.01 8.61
N ALA A 67 -9.22 6.24 8.89
CA ALA A 67 -9.59 7.43 8.12
C ALA A 67 -9.00 7.43 6.69
N THR A 68 -7.82 6.84 6.51
CA THR A 68 -7.18 6.70 5.18
C THR A 68 -7.82 5.59 4.34
N THR A 69 -8.33 4.53 4.97
CA THR A 69 -8.80 3.32 4.28
C THR A 69 -10.32 3.26 4.14
N THR A 70 -10.99 4.39 3.96
CA THR A 70 -12.45 4.46 3.78
C THR A 70 -12.92 3.81 2.46
N GLY A 71 -14.22 3.50 2.37
CA GLY A 71 -14.88 2.97 1.17
C GLY A 71 -14.52 3.66 -0.16
N ASN A 72 -14.28 4.97 -0.14
CA ASN A 72 -13.90 5.76 -1.32
C ASN A 72 -12.50 5.43 -1.89
N ASN A 73 -11.70 4.68 -1.13
CA ASN A 73 -10.34 4.28 -1.51
C ASN A 73 -10.24 2.78 -1.84
N ILE A 74 -11.34 2.03 -1.76
CA ILE A 74 -11.38 0.63 -2.16
C ILE A 74 -11.07 0.50 -3.65
N GLY A 75 -10.27 -0.50 -4.00
CA GLY A 75 -9.78 -0.73 -5.36
C GLY A 75 -8.54 0.09 -5.74
N LYS A 76 -8.16 1.10 -4.93
CA LYS A 76 -6.91 1.84 -5.13
C LYS A 76 -5.72 1.09 -4.54
N THR A 77 -4.53 1.40 -5.04
CA THR A 77 -3.28 0.93 -4.43
C THR A 77 -3.04 1.71 -3.13
N LEU A 78 -2.95 0.99 -2.01
CA LEU A 78 -2.44 1.48 -0.74
C LEU A 78 -0.93 1.24 -0.68
N VAL A 79 -0.15 2.30 -0.54
CA VAL A 79 1.30 2.24 -0.32
C VAL A 79 1.58 2.46 1.15
N THR A 80 2.22 1.49 1.80
CA THR A 80 2.66 1.63 3.18
C THR A 80 4.05 2.23 3.21
N VAL A 81 4.23 3.27 4.02
CA VAL A 81 5.50 3.96 4.21
C VAL A 81 5.82 3.97 5.69
N ILE A 82 6.97 3.44 6.10
CA ILE A 82 7.44 3.45 7.49
C ILE A 82 8.72 4.27 7.57
N ASN A 83 8.76 5.26 8.45
CA ASN A 83 9.92 6.17 8.63
C ASN A 83 10.37 6.83 7.33
N GLY A 84 9.43 7.09 6.42
CA GLY A 84 9.72 7.67 5.10
C GLY A 84 10.16 6.68 4.03
N ILE A 85 10.33 5.40 4.35
CA ILE A 85 10.70 4.34 3.42
C ILE A 85 9.41 3.63 2.95
N PRO A 86 9.10 3.61 1.64
CA PRO A 86 8.01 2.78 1.12
C PRO A 86 8.37 1.31 1.33
N VAL A 87 7.53 0.58 2.08
CA VAL A 87 7.82 -0.81 2.47
C VAL A 87 7.06 -1.82 1.63
N ASN A 88 5.82 -1.51 1.26
CA ASN A 88 5.04 -2.34 0.36
C ASN A 88 3.91 -1.53 -0.29
N SER A 89 3.22 -2.17 -1.22
CA SER A 89 1.96 -1.69 -1.75
C SER A 89 1.01 -2.85 -2.00
N ALA A 90 -0.28 -2.61 -1.79
CA ALA A 90 -1.33 -3.59 -2.03
C ALA A 90 -2.61 -2.90 -2.49
N THR A 91 -3.42 -3.58 -3.30
CA THR A 91 -4.78 -3.09 -3.60
C THR A 91 -5.62 -3.12 -2.34
N LEU A 92 -6.20 -1.98 -1.95
CA LEU A 92 -7.10 -1.91 -0.80
C LEU A 92 -8.41 -2.62 -1.14
N ARG A 93 -8.71 -3.73 -0.45
CA ARG A 93 -9.91 -4.54 -0.70
C ARG A 93 -11.03 -4.29 0.31
N SER A 94 -10.69 -3.80 1.49
CA SER A 94 -11.63 -3.50 2.57
C SER A 94 -11.13 -2.33 3.39
N GLU A 95 -12.02 -1.74 4.20
CA GLU A 95 -11.60 -0.76 5.20
C GLU A 95 -10.72 -1.43 6.26
N LEU A 96 -9.70 -0.71 6.74
CA LEU A 96 -8.79 -1.21 7.77
C LEU A 96 -9.07 -0.51 9.10
N LYS A 97 -10.09 -1.01 9.81
CA LYS A 97 -10.45 -0.59 11.19
C LYS A 97 -9.83 -1.56 12.21
N VAL A 98 -8.51 -1.64 12.20
CA VAL A 98 -7.74 -2.60 13.00
C VAL A 98 -6.68 -1.90 13.84
N THR A 99 -6.30 -2.52 14.95
CA THR A 99 -5.22 -2.05 15.83
C THR A 99 -3.91 -2.79 15.59
N ALA A 100 -3.89 -3.80 14.73
CA ALA A 100 -2.70 -4.54 14.37
C ALA A 100 -2.64 -4.77 12.85
N LEU A 101 -1.42 -4.81 12.31
CA LEU A 101 -1.16 -5.06 10.89
C LEU A 101 -0.02 -6.07 10.73
N SER A 102 -0.10 -6.85 9.66
CA SER A 102 1.03 -7.63 9.15
C SER A 102 1.48 -7.02 7.83
N ILE A 103 2.75 -6.64 7.76
CA ILE A 103 3.34 -5.91 6.63
C ILE A 103 4.50 -6.74 6.11
N MET A 104 4.35 -7.28 4.90
CA MET A 104 5.46 -7.96 4.21
C MET A 104 6.25 -6.97 3.36
N THR A 105 7.57 -7.07 3.40
CA THR A 105 8.50 -6.28 2.57
C THR A 105 9.65 -7.17 2.08
N ASP A 106 10.29 -6.79 0.98
CA ASP A 106 11.44 -7.53 0.44
C ASP A 106 12.70 -7.32 1.31
N GLY A 107 13.63 -8.27 1.26
CA GLY A 107 14.90 -8.21 2.01
C GLY A 107 15.69 -6.90 1.85
N PRO A 108 15.94 -6.41 0.62
CA PRO A 108 16.63 -5.12 0.41
C PRO A 108 15.94 -3.91 1.07
N THR A 109 14.61 -3.83 0.97
CA THR A 109 13.83 -2.77 1.60
C THR A 109 13.85 -2.90 3.13
N ALA A 110 13.73 -4.12 3.65
CA ALA A 110 13.87 -4.40 5.07
C ALA A 110 15.24 -3.94 5.60
N GLN A 111 16.33 -4.26 4.89
CA GLN A 111 17.69 -3.87 5.26
C GLN A 111 17.85 -2.36 5.42
N LYS A 112 17.20 -1.57 4.55
CA LYS A 112 17.16 -0.10 4.65
C LYS A 112 16.31 0.38 5.83
N LEU A 113 15.20 -0.31 6.10
CA LEU A 113 14.26 0.04 7.16
C LEU A 113 14.80 -0.27 8.55
N PHE A 114 15.49 -1.40 8.74
CA PHE A 114 15.91 -1.93 10.05
C PHE A 114 16.57 -0.92 10.98
N PRO A 115 17.58 -0.14 10.56
CA PRO A 115 18.22 0.82 11.45
C PRO A 115 17.24 1.83 12.04
N SER A 116 16.23 2.24 11.26
CA SER A 116 15.22 3.21 11.70
C SER A 116 14.22 2.62 12.71
N LEU A 117 13.95 1.31 12.64
CA LEU A 117 13.03 0.63 13.57
C LEU A 117 13.59 0.53 14.99
N LEU A 118 14.91 0.66 15.14
CA LEU A 118 15.60 0.62 16.43
C LEU A 118 15.45 1.94 17.21
N ASN A 119 15.02 3.01 16.54
CA ASN A 119 14.77 4.28 17.21
C ASN A 119 13.47 4.18 18.03
N LYS A 120 13.58 4.39 19.33
CA LYS A 120 12.45 4.40 20.28
C LYS A 120 11.99 5.82 20.64
N SER A 121 12.73 6.82 20.19
CA SER A 121 12.46 8.21 20.50
C SER A 121 11.40 8.74 19.53
N CYS A 122 10.17 8.83 20.01
CA CYS A 122 9.15 9.64 19.33
C CYS A 122 9.52 11.12 19.52
N GLY A 123 10.40 11.62 18.65
CA GLY A 123 10.77 13.02 18.66
C GLY A 123 9.57 13.85 18.19
N SER A 124 9.15 14.84 18.98
CA SER A 124 8.46 15.99 18.40
C SER A 124 9.37 16.47 17.27
N LYS A 125 8.96 16.32 16.01
CA LYS A 125 9.71 16.95 14.92
C LYS A 125 9.96 18.40 15.35
N GLN A 126 11.23 18.75 15.48
CA GLN A 126 11.65 20.11 15.74
C GLN A 126 10.93 21.03 14.75
N LYS A 127 10.44 22.15 15.29
CA LYS A 127 9.81 23.26 14.58
C LYS A 127 10.49 23.59 13.25
#